data_AF-A0A3C1TBL5-F1
#
_entry.id   AF-A0A3C1TBL5-F1
#
_cell.length_a   1.000
_cell.length_b   1.000
_cell.length_c   1.000
_cell.angle_alpha   90.00
_cell.angle_beta   90.00
_cell.angle_gamma   90.00
#
_symmetry.space_group_name_H-M   'P 1'
#
loop_
_entity.id
_entity.type
_entity.pdbx_description
1 polymer ?
#
loop_
_entity_poly.entity_id
_entity_poly.type
_entity_poly.pdbx_seq_one_letter_code
_entity_poly.pdbx_strand_id
1 'polypeptide(L)' 'MRILNICAYTWAIGGPARIIYDHTTVVLKLGHEVDILSPITPGDKVYPAPEGARVIVCKRTTPISRFFPEFSLEAWDYL' A
#
# COMPACT_ATOMS: atom_id res chain seq x y z
N MET A 1 -15.08 -10.93 -2.37
CA MET A 1 -14.47 -10.62 -1.06
C MET A 1 -13.71 -9.31 -1.18
N ARG A 2 -13.58 -8.56 -0.08
CA ARG A 2 -12.80 -7.32 -0.05
C ARG A 2 -11.46 -7.59 0.61
N ILE A 3 -10.37 -7.20 -0.03
CA ILE A 3 -8.99 -7.46 0.40
C ILE A 3 -8.29 -6.11 0.60
N LEU A 4 -7.65 -5.94 1.76
CA LEU A 4 -6.81 -4.79 2.08
C LEU A 4 -5.36 -5.25 2.20
N ASN A 5 -4.49 -4.82 1.28
CA ASN A 5 -3.06 -5.05 1.39
C ASN A 5 -2.41 -3.89 2.13
N ILE A 6 -1.75 -4.15 3.26
CA ILE A 6 -1.02 -3.13 4.03
C ILE A 6 0.46 -3.31 3.74
N CYS A 7 1.06 -2.37 3.02
CA CYS A 7 2.44 -2.46 2.58
C CYS A 7 2.96 -1.07 2.22
N ALA A 8 4.25 -0.80 2.45
CA ALA A 8 4.89 0.36 1.87
C ALA A 8 5.07 0.17 0.34
N TYR A 9 4.01 0.49 -0.40
CA TYR A 9 3.83 0.24 -1.82
C TYR A 9 4.54 1.30 -2.68
N THR A 10 5.86 1.33 -2.57
CA THR A 10 6.72 2.33 -3.23
C THR A 10 7.86 1.67 -3.99
N TRP A 11 8.39 2.38 -4.99
CA TRP A 11 9.58 1.93 -5.74
C TRP A 11 10.85 1.85 -4.90
N ALA A 12 10.90 2.54 -3.75
CA ALA A 12 12.06 2.53 -2.85
C ALA A 12 12.30 1.14 -2.23
N ILE A 13 11.24 0.35 -2.04
CA ILE A 13 11.29 -0.96 -1.37
C ILE A 13 11.38 -2.12 -2.37
N GLY A 14 10.95 -1.92 -3.62
CA GLY A 14 11.15 -2.87 -4.71
C GLY A 14 10.30 -4.13 -4.59
N GLY A 15 10.93 -5.28 -4.28
CA GLY A 15 10.35 -6.63 -4.36
C GLY A 15 8.97 -6.81 -3.70
N PRO A 16 8.74 -6.32 -2.47
CA PRO A 16 7.43 -6.38 -1.82
C PRO A 16 6.30 -5.73 -2.63
N ALA A 17 6.53 -4.57 -3.24
CA ALA A 17 5.52 -3.91 -4.08
C ALA A 17 5.19 -4.75 -5.32
N ARG A 18 6.18 -5.45 -5.89
CA ARG A 18 5.95 -6.38 -7.01
C ARG A 18 5.06 -7.55 -6.62
N ILE A 19 5.29 -8.15 -5.45
CA ILE A 19 4.47 -9.26 -4.94
C ILE A 19 3.01 -8.82 -4.79
N ILE A 20 2.78 -7.65 -4.20
CA ILE A 20 1.41 -7.11 -4.04
C ILE A 20 0.77 -6.83 -5.41
N TYR A 21 1.52 -6.31 -6.38
CA TYR A 21 1.03 -6.10 -7.75
C TYR A 21 0.59 -7.42 -8.41
N ASP A 22 1.45 -8.44 -8.40
CA ASP A 22 1.18 -9.72 -9.04
C ASP A 22 0.01 -10.44 -8.35
N HIS A 23 -0.02 -10.44 -7.02
CA HIS A 23 -1.13 -10.99 -6.24
C HIS A 23 -2.45 -10.28 -6.57
N THR A 24 -2.45 -8.94 -6.53
CA THR A 24 -3.64 -8.11 -6.82
C THR A 24 -4.19 -8.42 -8.21
N THR A 25 -3.33 -8.54 -9.22
CA THR A 25 -3.72 -8.90 -10.59
C THR A 25 -4.46 -10.24 -10.65
N VAL A 26 -4.06 -11.23 -9.87
CA VAL A 26 -4.71 -12.55 -9.83
C VAL A 26 -6.06 -12.46 -9.13
N VAL A 27 -6.14 -11.86 -7.96
CA VAL A 27 -7.38 -11.83 -7.17
C VAL A 27 -8.48 -10.95 -7.79
N LEU A 28 -8.11 -9.88 -8.49
CA LEU A 28 -9.06 -9.07 -9.26
C LEU A 28 -9.76 -9.91 -10.35
N LYS A 29 -9.03 -10.79 -11.04
CA LYS A 29 -9.60 -11.70 -12.05
C LYS A 29 -10.57 -12.73 -11.46
N LEU A 30 -10.48 -12.99 -10.16
CA LEU A 30 -11.41 -13.85 -9.43
C LEU A 30 -12.64 -13.09 -8.91
N GLY A 31 -12.80 -11.81 -9.28
CA GLY A 31 -13.92 -10.97 -8.86
C GLY A 31 -13.79 -10.47 -7.42
N HIS A 32 -12.57 -10.34 -6.90
CA HIS A 32 -12.33 -9.71 -5.59
C HIS A 32 -12.09 -8.21 -5.75
N GLU A 33 -12.45 -7.44 -4.73
CA GLU A 33 -12.15 -6.02 -4.63
C GLU A 33 -10.86 -5.84 -3.82
N VAL A 34 -9.95 -4.99 -4.30
CA VAL A 34 -8.64 -4.80 -3.66
C VAL A 34 -8.33 -3.34 -3.44
N ASP A 35 -8.06 -3.01 -2.17
CA ASP A 35 -7.44 -1.76 -1.75
C ASP A 35 -5.99 -2.05 -1.30
N ILE A 36 -5.08 -1.11 -1.59
CA ILE A 36 -3.68 -1.15 -1.16
C ILE A 36 -3.43 0.07 -0.27
N LEU A 37 -3.23 -0.15 1.03
CA LEU A 37 -2.95 0.89 2.01
C LEU A 37 -1.44 1.05 2.19
N SER A 38 -0.94 2.25 1.86
CA SER A 38 0.50 2.51 1.77
C SER A 38 0.93 3.73 2.58
N PRO A 39 1.64 3.53 3.71
CA PRO A 39 2.35 4.59 4.41
C PRO A 39 3.55 5.10 3.61
N ILE A 40 3.48 6.34 3.13
CA ILE A 40 4.52 6.97 2.30
C ILE A 40 5.17 8.18 2.97
N THR A 41 6.42 8.45 2.58
CA THR A 41 7.16 9.67 2.88
C THR A 41 6.96 10.67 1.74
N PRO A 42 6.91 11.99 2.00
CA PRO A 42 6.93 12.99 0.92
C PRO A 42 8.11 12.75 -0.03
N GLY A 43 7.83 12.61 -1.32
CA GLY A 43 8.82 12.33 -2.36
C GLY A 43 8.92 10.85 -2.76
N ASP A 44 8.30 9.93 -2.02
CA ASP A 44 8.23 8.52 -2.44
C ASP A 44 7.44 8.38 -3.75
N LYS A 45 7.95 7.54 -4.64
CA LYS A 45 7.24 7.16 -5.87
C LYS A 45 6.39 5.92 -5.59
N VAL A 46 5.08 6.07 -5.71
CA VAL A 46 4.12 4.97 -5.55
C VAL A 46 4.30 3.98 -6.70
N TYR A 47 4.23 2.68 -6.38
CA TYR A 47 4.26 1.62 -7.40
C TYR A 47 2.94 1.65 -8.20
N PRO A 48 2.92 1.39 -9.52
CA PRO A 48 1.66 1.36 -10.28
C PRO A 48 0.73 0.29 -9.71
N ALA A 49 -0.57 0.57 -9.59
CA ALA A 49 -1.55 -0.45 -9.23
C ALA A 49 -2.14 -1.13 -10.47
N PRO A 50 -2.51 -2.42 -10.38
CA PRO A 50 -3.31 -3.05 -11.42
C PRO A 50 -4.65 -2.34 -11.62
N GLU A 51 -5.15 -2.34 -12.86
CA GLU A 51 -6.46 -1.77 -13.18
C GLU A 51 -7.56 -2.44 -12.35
N GLY A 52 -8.41 -1.63 -11.72
CA GLY A 52 -9.46 -2.11 -10.81
C GLY A 52 -9.05 -2.21 -9.34
N ALA A 53 -7.77 -2.02 -9.00
CA ALA A 53 -7.33 -1.80 -7.63
C ALA A 53 -7.14 -0.32 -7.32
N ARG A 54 -7.30 0.05 -6.05
CA ARG A 54 -7.07 1.42 -5.58
C ARG A 54 -5.92 1.45 -4.58
N VAL A 55 -5.02 2.43 -4.75
CA VAL A 55 -3.96 2.72 -3.78
C VAL A 55 -4.42 3.87 -2.89
N ILE A 56 -4.44 3.62 -1.59
CA ILE A 56 -4.72 4.58 -0.54
C ILE A 56 -3.38 4.97 0.05
N VAL A 57 -2.97 6.22 -0.17
CA VAL A 57 -1.73 6.76 0.38
C VAL A 57 -2.00 7.40 1.73
N CYS A 58 -1.22 7.01 2.73
CA CYS A 58 -1.27 7.57 4.07
C CYS A 58 0.09 8.18 4.40
N LYS A 59 0.11 9.33 5.04
CA LYS A 59 1.34 9.97 5.48
C LYS A 59 1.91 9.23 6.68
N ARG A 60 3.21 8.92 6.63
CA ARG A 60 3.93 8.42 7.81
C ARG A 60 3.92 9.46 8.94
N THR A 61 3.63 9.00 10.16
CA THR A 61 3.54 9.90 11.32
C THR A 61 4.93 10.17 11.88
N THR A 62 5.43 11.37 11.64
CA THR A 62 6.66 11.85 12.25
C THR A 62 6.37 12.39 13.67
N PRO A 63 7.31 12.24 14.62
CA PRO A 63 8.64 11.63 14.49
C PRO A 63 8.66 10.10 14.70
N ILE A 64 7.54 9.47 15.05
CA ILE A 64 7.47 8.03 15.40
C ILE A 64 7.99 7.15 14.25
N SER A 65 7.69 7.54 13.01
CA SER A 65 8.13 6.84 11.81
C SER A 65 9.65 6.81 11.57
N ARG A 66 10.44 7.48 12.43
CA ARG A 66 11.91 7.35 12.44
C ARG A 66 12.37 6.03 13.06
N PHE A 67 11.60 5.47 13.99
CA PHE A 67 11.89 4.20 14.66
C PHE A 67 11.06 3.05 14.08
N PHE A 68 9.85 3.33 13.62
CA PHE A 68 8.93 2.38 12.99
C PHE A 68 8.52 2.90 11.61
N PRO A 69 9.29 2.61 10.54
CA PRO A 69 9.15 3.26 9.23
C PRO A 69 7.73 3.24 8.63
N GLU A 70 6.93 2.25 8.98
CA GLU A 70 5.59 1.98 8.48
C GLU A 70 4.49 2.64 9.34
N PHE A 71 4.84 3.27 10.47
CA PHE A 71 3.85 3.85 11.38
C PHE A 71 3.15 5.08 10.78
N SER A 72 1.82 5.03 10.73
CA SER A 72 0.95 6.10 10.24
C SER A 72 -0.36 6.11 11.03
N LEU A 73 -0.70 7.24 11.63
CA LEU A 73 -2.01 7.48 12.25
C LEU A 73 -3.12 7.55 11.21
N GLU A 74 -2.84 8.10 10.02
CA GLU A 74 -3.83 8.14 8.92
C GLU A 74 -4.21 6.73 8.45
N ALA A 75 -3.29 5.75 8.54
CA ALA A 75 -3.60 4.37 8.22
C ALA A 75 -4.63 3.76 9.20
N TRP A 76 -4.75 4.28 10.42
CA TRP A 76 -5.71 3.79 11.43
C TRP A 76 -7.16 4.04 11.01
N ASP A 77 -7.43 5.07 10.21
CA ASP A 77 -8.80 5.39 9.75
C ASP A 77 -9.36 4.35 8.75
N TYR A 78 -8.53 3.39 8.33
CA TYR A 78 -8.85 2.34 7.37
C TYR A 78 -8.86 0.92 7.96
N LEU A 79 -8.54 0.76 9.25
CA LEU A 79 -8.51 -0.52 9.97
C LEU A 79 -9.73 -0.69 10.87
#